data_AF-X0TV96-F1
#
_entry.id   AF-X0TV96-F1
#
_cell.length_a   1.000
_cell.length_b   1.000
_cell.length_c   1.000
_cell.angle_alpha   90.00
_cell.angle_beta   90.00
_cell.angle_gamma   90.00
#
_symmetry.space_group_name_H-M   'P 1'
#
loop_
_entity.id
_entity.type
_entity.pdbx_description
1 polymer ?
#
loop_
_entity_poly.entity_id
_entity_poly.type
_entity_poly.pdbx_seq_one_letter_code
_entity_poly.pdbx_strand_id
1 'polypeptide(L)'
;MELKIVKMEVPADANIIIGQTHFIKTIEDLYEAVVNSVPEVKFGLAFCEASGPCLVRAEGNDEELRSVAIKNASAMGAGHAFVVLLKKA
;
A
#
# COMPACT_ATOMS: atom_id res chain seq x y z
N MET A 1 10.15 20.82 -12.77
CA MET A 1 9.31 19.61 -12.80
C MET A 1 10.08 18.55 -13.58
N GLU A 2 10.25 17.36 -13.04
CA GLU A 2 10.97 16.24 -13.66
C GLU A 2 10.03 15.03 -13.70
N LEU A 3 9.97 14.30 -14.80
CA LEU A 3 9.18 13.07 -14.92
C LEU A 3 10.10 11.86 -14.68
N LYS A 4 9.65 10.94 -13.85
CA LYS A 4 10.39 9.71 -13.51
C LYS A 4 9.53 8.49 -13.79
N ILE A 5 10.14 7.45 -14.35
CA ILE A 5 9.51 6.13 -14.48
C ILE A 5 9.86 5.35 -13.21
N VAL A 6 8.84 5.01 -12.42
CA VAL A 6 9.00 4.17 -11.22
C VAL A 6 8.43 2.80 -11.51
N LYS A 7 9.29 1.77 -11.48
CA LYS A 7 8.87 0.38 -11.69
C LYS A 7 8.28 -0.16 -10.38
N MET A 8 7.04 -0.62 -10.43
CA MET A 8 6.40 -1.29 -9.28
C MET A 8 6.79 -2.77 -9.24
N GLU A 9 7.07 -3.26 -8.04
CA GLU A 9 7.27 -4.68 -7.78
C GLU A 9 5.95 -5.34 -7.43
N VAL A 10 5.64 -6.43 -8.13
CA VAL A 10 4.45 -7.25 -7.90
C VAL A 10 4.92 -8.70 -7.80
N PRO A 11 4.86 -9.33 -6.61
CA PRO A 11 5.22 -10.73 -6.45
C PRO A 11 4.39 -11.66 -7.33
N ALA A 12 4.87 -12.88 -7.56
CA ALA A 12 4.11 -13.87 -8.30
C ALA A 12 2.73 -14.11 -7.65
N ASP A 13 1.71 -14.26 -8.50
CA ASP A 13 0.31 -14.47 -8.12
C ASP A 13 -0.30 -13.33 -7.26
N ALA A 14 0.34 -12.16 -7.22
CA ALA A 14 -0.19 -10.97 -6.56
C ALA A 14 -0.80 -9.98 -7.56
N ASN A 15 -1.79 -9.23 -7.11
CA ASN A 15 -2.31 -8.05 -7.78
C ASN A 15 -1.94 -6.78 -7.01
N ILE A 16 -1.94 -5.64 -7.70
CA ILE A 16 -1.63 -4.34 -7.11
C ILE A 16 -2.78 -3.36 -7.34
N ILE A 17 -3.10 -2.58 -6.31
CA ILE A 17 -4.00 -1.42 -6.37
C ILE A 17 -3.21 -0.20 -5.89
N ILE A 18 -3.22 0.86 -6.70
CA ILE A 18 -2.59 2.14 -6.36
C ILE A 18 -3.69 3.19 -6.40
N GLY A 19 -3.73 4.05 -5.40
CA GLY A 19 -4.68 5.14 -5.36
C GLY A 19 -4.20 6.33 -4.56
N GLN A 20 -5.04 7.34 -4.50
CA GLN A 20 -4.85 8.56 -3.73
C GLN A 20 -5.92 8.62 -2.64
N THR A 21 -5.53 9.05 -1.44
CA THR A 21 -6.42 9.19 -0.29
C THR A 21 -5.94 10.36 0.58
N HIS A 22 -6.51 10.53 1.76
CA HIS A 22 -6.03 11.49 2.75
C HIS A 22 -6.33 10.96 4.15
N PHE A 23 -5.65 11.53 5.14
CA PHE A 23 -5.83 11.26 6.57
C PHE A 23 -5.31 9.89 7.04
N ILE A 24 -4.69 9.90 8.23
CA ILE A 24 -3.95 8.77 8.81
C ILE A 24 -4.81 7.52 9.01
N LYS A 25 -6.11 7.71 9.28
CA LYS A 25 -7.07 6.64 9.49
C LYS A 25 -7.24 5.73 8.26
N THR A 26 -6.83 6.18 7.07
CA THR A 26 -6.79 5.36 5.84
C THR A 26 -6.17 3.98 6.10
N ILE A 27 -5.09 3.91 6.89
CA ILE A 27 -4.37 2.64 7.08
C ILE A 27 -5.25 1.59 7.78
N GLU A 28 -6.00 2.00 8.79
CA GLU A 28 -6.94 1.14 9.54
C GLU A 28 -8.19 0.86 8.70
N ASP A 29 -8.77 1.87 8.06
CA ASP A 29 -10.00 1.73 7.28
C ASP A 29 -9.82 0.80 6.07
N LEU A 30 -8.69 0.91 5.36
CA LEU A 30 -8.39 0.00 4.25
C LEU A 30 -8.04 -1.40 4.73
N TYR A 31 -7.36 -1.55 5.88
CA TYR A 31 -7.13 -2.86 6.47
C TYR A 31 -8.45 -3.55 6.77
N GLU A 32 -9.36 -2.87 7.46
CA GLU A 32 -10.70 -3.38 7.80
C GLU A 32 -11.52 -3.66 6.54
N ALA A 33 -11.50 -2.78 5.54
CA ALA A 33 -12.22 -3.00 4.29
C ALA A 33 -11.73 -4.26 3.56
N VAL A 34 -10.41 -4.47 3.47
CA VAL A 34 -9.84 -5.63 2.76
C VAL A 34 -10.11 -6.92 3.53
N VAL A 35 -9.82 -6.97 4.82
CA VAL A 35 -9.95 -8.20 5.62
C VAL A 35 -11.40 -8.69 5.71
N ASN A 36 -12.37 -7.76 5.68
CA ASN A 36 -13.80 -8.08 5.72
C ASN A 36 -14.41 -8.39 4.33
N SER A 37 -13.67 -8.21 3.24
CA SER A 37 -14.20 -8.40 1.88
C SER A 37 -14.10 -9.85 1.39
N VAL A 38 -12.98 -10.53 1.64
CA VAL A 38 -12.71 -11.90 1.13
C VAL A 38 -12.09 -12.76 2.23
N PRO A 39 -12.67 -13.92 2.58
CA PRO A 39 -12.05 -14.85 3.51
C PRO A 39 -10.67 -15.30 3.04
N GLU A 40 -9.72 -15.45 3.97
CA GLU A 40 -8.34 -15.91 3.70
C GLU A 40 -7.47 -14.99 2.81
N VAL A 41 -7.96 -13.80 2.47
CA VAL A 41 -7.18 -12.81 1.71
C VAL A 41 -5.82 -12.54 2.37
N LYS A 42 -4.77 -12.48 1.55
CA LYS A 42 -3.43 -12.07 1.97
C LYS A 42 -3.10 -10.73 1.37
N PHE A 43 -2.69 -9.78 2.19
CA PHE A 43 -2.44 -8.43 1.71
C PHE A 43 -1.38 -7.67 2.50
N GLY A 44 -0.77 -6.71 1.80
CA GLY A 44 0.07 -5.69 2.36
C GLY A 44 -0.36 -4.31 1.86
N LEU A 45 -0.40 -3.34 2.75
CA LEU A 45 -0.84 -1.96 2.50
C LEU A 45 0.25 -1.00 2.96
N ALA A 46 0.51 0.03 2.15
CA ALA A 46 1.35 1.17 2.52
C ALA A 46 0.70 2.49 2.11
N PHE A 47 0.78 3.50 2.97
CA PHE A 47 0.25 4.84 2.78
C PHE A 47 1.32 5.90 3.07
N CYS A 48 1.50 6.84 2.15
CA CYS A 48 2.45 7.95 2.28
C CYS A 48 1.81 9.13 3.01
N GLU A 49 2.12 9.31 4.29
CA GLU A 49 1.73 10.51 5.04
C GLU A 49 2.39 11.74 4.39
N ALA A 50 1.60 12.78 4.07
CA ALA A 50 2.10 13.96 3.35
C ALA A 50 2.35 15.19 4.23
N SER A 51 2.18 15.05 5.54
CA SER A 51 2.33 16.14 6.51
C SER A 51 2.98 15.65 7.80
N GLY A 52 3.51 16.55 8.61
CA GLY A 52 4.09 16.20 9.90
C GLY A 52 5.33 15.30 9.72
N PRO A 53 5.39 14.10 10.33
CA PRO A 53 6.52 13.19 10.20
C PRO A 53 6.79 12.67 8.78
N CYS A 54 5.80 12.75 7.88
CA CYS A 54 5.90 12.28 6.49
C CYS A 54 6.41 10.83 6.36
N LEU A 55 5.87 9.93 7.19
CA LEU A 55 6.26 8.53 7.21
C LEU A 55 5.43 7.68 6.23
N VAL A 56 6.02 6.59 5.76
CA VAL A 56 5.26 5.51 5.13
C VAL A 56 4.64 4.66 6.24
N ARG A 57 3.31 4.71 6.34
CA ARG A 57 2.52 3.88 7.26
C ARG A 57 2.18 2.58 6.56
N ALA A 58 2.21 1.46 7.28
CA ALA A 58 2.00 0.17 6.64
C ALA A 58 1.36 -0.85 7.57
N GLU A 59 0.36 -1.55 7.04
CA GLU A 59 -0.41 -2.62 7.69
C GLU A 59 -0.60 -3.79 6.72
N GLY A 60 -1.10 -4.91 7.23
CA GLY A 60 -1.39 -6.09 6.42
C GLY A 60 -1.22 -7.39 7.19
N ASN A 61 -1.74 -8.47 6.63
CA ASN A 61 -1.72 -9.80 7.25
C ASN A 61 -0.74 -10.78 6.55
N ASP A 62 0.10 -10.25 5.67
CA ASP A 62 1.19 -10.96 4.99
C ASP A 62 2.45 -10.09 4.96
N GLU A 63 3.54 -10.57 5.57
CA GLU A 63 4.77 -9.79 5.77
C GLU A 63 5.52 -9.50 4.47
N GLU A 64 5.52 -10.46 3.52
CA GLU A 64 6.14 -10.28 2.20
C GLU A 64 5.41 -9.16 1.45
N LEU A 65 4.09 -9.24 1.34
CA LEU A 65 3.30 -8.24 0.64
C LEU A 65 3.41 -6.86 1.31
N ARG A 66 3.44 -6.80 2.65
CA ARG A 66 3.61 -5.54 3.39
C ARG A 66 4.96 -4.90 3.10
N SER A 67 6.03 -5.68 3.09
CA SER A 67 7.38 -5.20 2.76
C SER A 67 7.46 -4.64 1.33
N VAL A 68 6.87 -5.34 0.37
CA VAL A 68 6.84 -4.88 -1.03
C VAL A 68 5.95 -3.64 -1.20
N ALA A 69 4.83 -3.53 -0.48
CA ALA A 69 3.99 -2.34 -0.49
C ALA A 69 4.76 -1.11 0.03
N ILE A 70 5.51 -1.23 1.13
CA ILE A 70 6.38 -0.17 1.66
C ILE A 70 7.42 0.26 0.63
N LYS A 71 8.06 -0.72 -0.03
CA LYS A 71 9.09 -0.46 -1.05
C LYS A 71 8.51 0.30 -2.24
N ASN A 72 7.35 -0.13 -2.76
CA ASN A 72 6.67 0.55 -3.86
C ASN A 72 6.24 1.97 -3.50
N ALA A 73 5.63 2.16 -2.33
CA ALA A 73 5.20 3.47 -1.84
C ALA A 73 6.41 4.42 -1.66
N SER A 74 7.50 3.93 -1.09
CA SER A 74 8.74 4.69 -0.89
C SER A 74 9.40 5.07 -2.21
N ALA A 75 9.42 4.16 -3.19
CA ALA A 75 9.97 4.42 -4.52
C ALA A 75 9.14 5.44 -5.30
N MET A 76 7.81 5.43 -5.11
CA MET A 76 6.91 6.41 -5.71
C MET A 76 7.08 7.80 -5.10
N GLY A 77 7.22 7.88 -3.77
CA GLY A 77 7.48 9.14 -3.05
C GLY A 77 6.38 10.19 -3.18
N ALA A 78 5.16 9.78 -3.59
CA ALA A 78 4.03 10.68 -3.76
C ALA A 78 3.23 10.77 -2.45
N GLY A 79 3.18 11.98 -1.87
CA GLY A 79 2.37 12.22 -0.67
C GLY A 79 0.91 11.88 -0.92
N HIS A 80 0.25 11.31 0.10
CA HIS A 80 -1.15 10.91 0.08
C HIS A 80 -1.50 9.76 -0.90
N ALA A 81 -0.50 9.13 -1.51
CA ALA A 81 -0.69 7.91 -2.28
C ALA A 81 -0.72 6.68 -1.35
N PHE A 82 -1.39 5.62 -1.80
CA PHE A 82 -1.34 4.31 -1.17
C PHE A 82 -1.09 3.20 -2.19
N VAL A 83 -0.54 2.09 -1.69
CA VAL A 83 -0.29 0.86 -2.45
C VAL A 83 -0.87 -0.31 -1.66
N VAL A 84 -1.71 -1.13 -2.31
CA VAL A 84 -2.18 -2.42 -1.80
C VAL A 84 -1.65 -3.52 -2.70
N LEU A 85 -1.09 -4.56 -2.10
CA LEU A 85 -0.81 -5.83 -2.77
C LEU A 85 -1.72 -6.90 -2.20
N LEU A 86 -2.29 -7.72 -3.08
CA LEU A 86 -3.30 -8.73 -2.76
C LEU A 86 -2.89 -10.09 -3.32
N LYS A 87 -3.10 -11.15 -2.55
CA LYS A 87 -3.07 -12.57 -2.96
C LYS A 87 -4.34 -13.23 -2.42
N LYS A 88 -4.86 -14.23 -3.14
CA LYS A 88 -6.09 -14.98 -2.75
C LYS A 88 -7.30 -14.06 -2.52
N ALA A 89 -7.48 -13.11 -3.43
CA ALA A 89 -8.57 -12.13 -3.43
C ALA A 89 -9.48 -12.35 -4.64
#